data_AF-T0Q9R1-F1
#
_entry.id   AF-T0Q9R1-F1
#
_cell.length_a   1.000
_cell.length_b   1.000
_cell.length_c   1.000
_cell.angle_alpha   90.00
_cell.angle_beta   90.00
_cell.angle_gamma   90.00
#
_symmetry.space_group_name_H-M   'P 1'
#
loop_
_entity.id
_entity.type
_entity.pdbx_description
1 polymer ?
#
loop_
_entity_poly.entity_id
_entity_poly.type
_entity_poly.pdbx_seq_one_letter_code
_entity_poly.pdbx_strand_id
1 'polypeptide(L)'
;MCEPTVTTLSAAAMPTDRHVLKYVQLRYDDGDNLICTDDAISEEEQALLAYTPTPAPRAKVLLHSCCAPCSGAMVEEMRYLMDLDITIFFYNPNIHPKREYEIRKDENIKYAIKHGIPFVDCDYDSDAWFKRMVGFELEPERGVRCSACFDMRMEVTAAYAVEHGFDYFTTTNATSRWKDELQVNLAGVRAALLYQKQRGAKLQFWVYNWRTDAMTRRKYEVSVDEKFYKQEYCGCSYSLRDSNVWRAQQGIPKVKIGGDTAGLGTRYFEDVEADEAEESQEVVDAFFRDANAHFGDEKRPKKYQEALQKSSAVFVGRQKSAENIDANNW
;
A
#
# COMPACT_ATOMS: atom_id res chain seq x y z
N MET A 1 -20.88 -14.00 -24.16
CA MET A 1 -19.91 -13.70 -23.09
C MET A 1 -20.73 -13.59 -21.83
N CYS A 2 -20.53 -14.49 -20.85
CA CYS A 2 -21.24 -14.38 -19.57
C CYS A 2 -20.81 -13.09 -18.89
N GLU A 3 -21.77 -12.28 -18.45
CA GLU A 3 -21.50 -11.17 -17.54
C GLU A 3 -20.84 -11.76 -16.27
N PRO A 4 -19.71 -11.20 -15.81
CA PRO A 4 -19.09 -11.67 -14.57
C PRO A 4 -20.08 -11.49 -13.43
N THR A 5 -20.40 -12.59 -12.76
CA THR A 5 -21.41 -12.63 -11.68
C THR A 5 -20.91 -11.81 -10.50
N VAL A 6 -21.52 -10.65 -10.30
CA VAL A 6 -21.25 -9.72 -9.20
C VAL A 6 -21.54 -10.40 -7.87
N THR A 7 -20.58 -10.42 -6.95
CA THR A 7 -20.86 -10.81 -5.57
C THR A 7 -20.35 -9.75 -4.61
N THR A 8 -21.24 -8.85 -4.19
CA THR A 8 -21.03 -8.03 -3.00
C THR A 8 -21.13 -8.96 -1.79
N LEU A 9 -19.99 -9.36 -1.24
CA LEU A 9 -19.92 -10.30 -0.12
C LEU A 9 -19.66 -9.54 1.17
N SER A 10 -20.63 -9.57 2.09
CA SER A 10 -20.34 -9.22 3.49
C SER A 10 -19.23 -10.12 4.04
N ALA A 11 -18.50 -9.70 5.09
CA ALA A 11 -17.48 -10.53 5.74
C ALA A 11 -17.98 -11.95 6.09
N ALA A 12 -19.28 -12.08 6.40
CA ALA A 12 -19.94 -13.35 6.72
C ALA A 12 -20.34 -14.17 5.49
N ALA A 13 -20.49 -13.54 4.32
CA ALA A 13 -20.78 -14.18 3.05
C ALA A 13 -19.50 -14.53 2.26
N MET A 14 -18.35 -13.97 2.61
CA MET A 14 -17.05 -14.28 1.99
C MET A 14 -16.78 -15.80 2.02
N PRO A 15 -16.41 -16.41 0.88
CA PRO A 15 -16.29 -17.85 0.79
C PRO A 15 -15.14 -18.35 1.67
N THR A 16 -15.21 -19.63 2.03
CA THR A 16 -14.22 -20.26 2.91
C THR A 16 -12.83 -20.35 2.27
N ASP A 17 -12.76 -20.40 0.93
CA ASP A 17 -11.54 -20.43 0.14
C ASP A 17 -11.06 -19.04 -0.31
N ARG A 18 -11.51 -17.95 0.34
CA ARG A 18 -11.17 -16.54 -0.01
C ARG A 18 -9.69 -16.21 -0.25
N HIS A 19 -8.74 -17.06 0.13
CA HIS A 19 -7.34 -16.91 -0.27
C HIS A 19 -7.14 -16.96 -1.79
N VAL A 20 -8.07 -17.57 -2.54
CA VAL A 20 -8.09 -17.53 -4.01
C VAL A 20 -8.46 -16.15 -4.56
N LEU A 21 -9.08 -15.29 -3.74
CA LEU A 21 -9.48 -13.91 -4.08
C LEU A 21 -8.31 -12.91 -3.92
N LYS A 22 -7.06 -13.37 -3.97
CA LYS A 22 -5.89 -12.52 -3.69
C LYS A 22 -5.66 -11.44 -4.74
N TYR A 23 -6.00 -11.67 -6.00
CA TYR A 23 -5.77 -10.73 -7.11
C TYR A 23 -7.08 -10.13 -7.68
N VAL A 24 -8.13 -10.09 -6.85
CA VAL A 24 -9.39 -9.44 -7.20
C VAL A 24 -9.22 -7.94 -7.45
N GLN A 25 -10.20 -7.35 -8.11
CA GLN A 25 -10.34 -5.91 -8.21
C GLN A 25 -11.55 -5.44 -7.40
N LEU A 26 -11.39 -4.31 -6.72
CA LEU A 26 -12.53 -3.60 -6.15
C LEU A 26 -12.93 -2.46 -7.06
N ARG A 27 -14.20 -2.43 -7.48
CA ARG A 27 -14.78 -1.34 -8.30
C ARG A 27 -16.01 -0.77 -7.61
N TYR A 28 -16.41 0.44 -7.99
CA TYR A 28 -17.73 0.95 -7.64
C TYR A 28 -18.68 0.64 -8.81
N ASP A 29 -19.92 0.25 -8.53
CA ASP A 29 -20.96 0.20 -9.55
C ASP A 29 -21.61 1.59 -9.74
N ASP A 30 -22.52 1.70 -10.72
CA ASP A 30 -23.26 2.94 -11.02
C ASP A 30 -24.09 3.48 -9.83
N GLY A 31 -24.24 2.68 -8.75
CA GLY A 31 -24.92 3.05 -7.51
C GLY A 31 -24.00 3.30 -6.32
N ASP A 32 -22.69 3.52 -6.55
CA ASP A 32 -21.67 3.70 -5.51
C ASP A 32 -21.47 2.47 -4.59
N ASN A 33 -21.94 1.29 -5.00
CA ASN A 33 -21.70 0.07 -4.24
C ASN A 33 -20.33 -0.49 -4.59
N LEU A 34 -19.56 -0.85 -3.57
CA LEU A 34 -18.30 -1.53 -3.75
C LEU A 34 -18.54 -2.99 -4.17
N ILE A 35 -18.05 -3.34 -5.35
CA ILE A 35 -18.09 -4.69 -5.92
C ILE A 35 -16.69 -5.28 -5.95
N CYS A 36 -16.58 -6.57 -5.64
CA CYS A 36 -15.35 -7.35 -5.75
C CYS A 36 -15.47 -8.26 -6.97
N THR A 37 -14.55 -8.13 -7.93
CA THR A 37 -14.48 -9.00 -9.11
C THR A 37 -13.23 -9.87 -9.04
N ASP A 38 -13.37 -11.14 -9.37
CA ASP A 38 -12.27 -12.11 -9.50
C ASP A 38 -11.75 -12.20 -10.93
N ASP A 39 -11.76 -11.06 -11.63
CA ASP A 39 -11.28 -10.95 -13.00
C ASP A 39 -9.86 -11.54 -13.08
N ALA A 40 -9.71 -12.53 -13.95
CA ALA A 40 -8.41 -13.12 -14.23
C ALA A 40 -7.44 -12.04 -14.70
N ILE A 41 -6.16 -12.19 -14.33
CA ILE A 41 -5.10 -11.33 -14.86
C ILE A 41 -5.01 -11.58 -16.36
N SER A 42 -5.46 -10.61 -17.14
CA SER A 42 -5.50 -10.62 -18.60
C SER A 42 -4.11 -10.68 -19.23
N GLU A 43 -4.02 -11.08 -20.49
CA GLU A 43 -2.76 -11.10 -21.24
C GLU A 43 -2.11 -9.71 -21.34
N GLU A 44 -2.94 -8.66 -21.48
CA GLU A 44 -2.49 -7.25 -21.46
C GLU A 44 -1.84 -6.90 -20.12
N GLU A 45 -2.49 -7.23 -19.00
CA GLU A 45 -1.94 -6.99 -17.67
C GLU A 45 -0.67 -7.79 -17.42
N GLN A 46 -0.62 -9.06 -17.83
CA GLN A 46 0.58 -9.90 -17.71
C GLN A 46 1.78 -9.30 -18.46
N ALA A 47 1.55 -8.77 -19.67
CA ALA A 47 2.61 -8.12 -20.45
C ALA A 47 3.13 -6.85 -19.75
N LEU A 48 2.24 -6.07 -19.14
CA LEU A 48 2.59 -4.83 -18.42
C LEU A 48 3.21 -5.07 -17.04
N LEU A 49 3.07 -6.28 -16.48
CA LEU A 49 3.71 -6.67 -15.22
C LEU A 49 5.18 -7.05 -15.39
N ALA A 50 5.66 -7.26 -16.62
CA ALA A 50 7.08 -7.42 -16.87
C ALA A 50 7.83 -6.12 -16.52
N TYR A 51 9.05 -6.23 -16.00
CA TYR A 51 9.85 -5.04 -15.71
C TYR A 51 10.01 -4.18 -16.97
N THR A 52 9.61 -2.93 -16.83
CA THR A 52 9.63 -1.95 -17.90
C THR A 52 10.97 -1.23 -17.93
N PRO A 53 11.43 -0.76 -19.12
CA PRO A 53 12.65 0.05 -19.20
C PRO A 53 12.57 1.29 -18.33
N THR A 54 13.72 1.74 -17.84
CA THR A 54 13.82 3.02 -17.13
C THR A 54 13.31 4.17 -18.03
N PRO A 55 12.48 5.09 -17.51
CA PRO A 55 12.09 6.28 -18.24
C PRO A 55 13.31 7.07 -18.73
N ALA A 56 13.15 7.79 -19.83
CA ALA A 56 14.22 8.64 -20.35
C ALA A 56 14.60 9.72 -19.32
N PRO A 57 15.86 10.21 -19.32
CA PRO A 57 16.25 11.35 -18.50
C PRO A 57 15.26 12.51 -18.63
N ARG A 58 14.96 13.15 -17.50
CA ARG A 58 14.00 14.26 -17.34
C ARG A 58 12.53 13.89 -17.57
N ALA A 59 12.20 12.62 -17.74
CA ALA A 59 10.80 12.18 -17.73
C ALA A 59 10.14 12.51 -16.38
N LYS A 60 8.86 12.91 -16.43
CA LYS A 60 8.09 13.25 -15.24
C LYS A 60 7.52 11.99 -14.59
N VAL A 61 7.93 11.72 -13.35
CA VAL A 61 7.48 10.56 -12.59
C VAL A 61 6.82 10.99 -11.28
N LEU A 62 5.57 10.59 -11.10
CA LEU A 62 4.89 10.72 -9.81
C LEU A 62 5.24 9.51 -8.94
N LEU A 63 5.99 9.73 -7.86
CA LEU A 63 6.34 8.69 -6.90
C LEU A 63 5.32 8.70 -5.76
N HIS A 64 4.37 7.77 -5.78
CA HIS A 64 3.55 7.54 -4.59
C HIS A 64 4.44 6.98 -3.47
N SER A 65 4.48 7.69 -2.34
CA SER A 65 5.32 7.32 -1.20
C SER A 65 4.49 6.99 0.02
N CYS A 66 4.82 5.86 0.65
CA CYS A 66 4.17 5.42 1.89
C CYS A 66 4.91 5.84 3.15
N CYS A 67 6.23 6.08 3.04
CA CYS A 67 7.11 6.36 4.16
C CYS A 67 8.50 6.81 3.70
N ALA A 68 9.22 7.59 4.51
CA ALA A 68 10.57 8.04 4.16
C ALA A 68 11.58 6.89 3.98
N PRO A 69 11.66 5.88 4.88
CA PRO A 69 12.49 4.69 4.66
C PRO A 69 12.23 3.98 3.33
N CYS A 70 10.99 4.00 2.87
CA CYS A 70 10.55 3.32 1.66
C CYS A 70 10.94 4.10 0.40
N SER A 71 10.99 5.43 0.48
CA SER A 71 11.39 6.29 -0.63
C SER A 71 12.88 6.60 -0.68
N GLY A 72 13.62 6.47 0.42
CA GLY A 72 15.02 6.93 0.56
C GLY A 72 15.91 6.61 -0.64
N ALA A 73 16.19 5.32 -0.83
CA ALA A 73 17.03 4.84 -1.94
C ALA A 73 16.39 5.04 -3.32
N MET A 74 15.05 4.93 -3.43
CA MET A 74 14.36 5.17 -4.71
C MET A 74 14.53 6.61 -5.18
N VAL A 75 14.43 7.57 -4.25
CA VAL A 75 14.65 8.99 -4.52
C VAL A 75 16.08 9.23 -5.00
N GLU A 76 17.08 8.65 -4.34
CA GLU A 76 18.47 8.82 -4.76
C GLU A 76 18.72 8.24 -6.15
N GLU A 77 18.25 7.02 -6.40
CA GLU A 77 18.38 6.33 -7.69
C GLU A 77 17.69 7.12 -8.81
N MET A 78 16.41 7.46 -8.62
CA MET A 78 15.62 8.17 -9.63
C MET A 78 16.17 9.57 -9.91
N ARG A 79 16.52 10.33 -8.85
CA ARG A 79 16.90 11.73 -9.00
C ARG A 79 18.32 11.90 -9.49
N TYR A 80 19.27 11.14 -8.94
CA TYR A 80 20.70 11.39 -9.12
C TYR A 80 21.36 10.45 -10.13
N LEU A 81 20.87 9.21 -10.25
CA LEU A 81 21.44 8.23 -11.19
C LEU A 81 20.68 8.16 -12.50
N MET A 82 19.34 8.25 -12.45
CA MET A 82 18.48 8.18 -13.65
C MET A 82 18.10 9.56 -14.22
N ASP A 83 18.42 10.66 -13.51
CA ASP A 83 18.09 12.04 -13.89
C ASP A 83 16.60 12.28 -14.16
N LEU A 84 15.71 11.69 -13.35
CA LEU A 84 14.26 11.83 -13.51
C LEU A 84 13.73 13.09 -12.81
N ASP A 85 12.65 13.66 -13.37
CA ASP A 85 11.89 14.76 -12.76
C ASP A 85 10.79 14.18 -11.86
N ILE A 86 11.16 13.93 -10.60
CA ILE A 86 10.29 13.23 -9.64
C ILE A 86 9.50 14.21 -8.77
N THR A 87 8.24 13.87 -8.52
CA THR A 87 7.40 14.49 -7.48
C THR A 87 6.92 13.41 -6.53
N ILE A 88 7.07 13.63 -5.23
CA ILE A 88 6.55 12.72 -4.21
C ILE A 88 5.06 13.00 -3.99
N PHE A 89 4.24 11.97 -4.08
CA PHE A 89 2.82 11.99 -3.78
C PHE A 89 2.55 11.16 -2.52
N PHE A 90 2.18 11.80 -1.43
CA PHE A 90 1.92 11.11 -0.17
C PHE A 90 0.41 10.92 0.02
N TYR A 91 -0.06 9.71 -0.26
CA TYR A 91 -1.46 9.33 -0.07
C TYR A 91 -1.58 7.97 0.59
N ASN A 92 -1.85 7.98 1.89
CA ASN A 92 -1.84 6.79 2.73
C ASN A 92 -2.99 6.82 3.74
N PRO A 93 -4.24 6.87 3.27
CA PRO A 93 -5.43 6.98 4.15
C PRO A 93 -5.56 5.78 5.09
N ASN A 94 -4.88 4.68 4.77
CA ASN A 94 -4.82 3.49 5.59
C ASN A 94 -4.02 3.65 6.88
N ILE A 95 -3.06 4.58 6.96
CA ILE A 95 -2.15 4.64 8.11
C ILE A 95 -2.95 5.03 9.35
N HIS A 96 -2.86 4.22 10.41
CA HIS A 96 -3.63 4.38 11.63
C HIS A 96 -2.78 4.01 12.84
N PRO A 97 -2.82 4.76 13.95
CA PRO A 97 -3.65 5.96 14.18
C PRO A 97 -3.10 7.19 13.46
N LYS A 98 -3.86 8.30 13.46
CA LYS A 98 -3.45 9.58 12.84
C LYS A 98 -2.03 10.01 13.24
N ARG A 99 -1.62 9.78 14.49
CA ARG A 99 -0.26 10.07 14.96
C ARG A 99 0.83 9.36 14.15
N GLU A 100 0.61 8.10 13.75
CA GLU A 100 1.55 7.37 12.89
C GLU A 100 1.61 8.00 11.49
N TYR A 101 0.45 8.42 10.95
CA TYR A 101 0.37 9.09 9.65
C TYR A 101 1.20 10.38 9.65
N GLU A 102 1.02 11.25 10.65
CA GLU A 102 1.78 12.49 10.73
C GLU A 102 3.29 12.24 10.87
N ILE A 103 3.72 11.26 11.69
CA ILE A 103 5.15 10.91 11.82
C ILE A 103 5.73 10.49 10.47
N ARG A 104 5.09 9.54 9.77
CA ARG A 104 5.57 9.04 8.47
C ARG A 104 5.55 10.12 7.40
N LYS A 105 4.55 11.02 7.44
CA LYS A 105 4.42 12.14 6.51
C LYS A 105 5.49 13.20 6.75
N ASP A 106 5.61 13.69 7.97
CA ASP A 106 6.54 14.77 8.33
C ASP A 106 7.99 14.38 8.05
N GLU A 107 8.34 13.11 8.29
CA GLU A 107 9.65 12.57 7.97
C GLU A 107 9.91 12.55 6.45
N ASN A 108 8.90 12.19 5.65
CA ASN A 108 8.99 12.18 4.20
C ASN A 108 9.11 13.60 3.63
N ILE A 109 8.34 14.55 4.16
CA ILE A 109 8.43 15.98 3.81
C ILE A 109 9.85 16.51 4.08
N LYS A 110 10.42 16.21 5.25
CA LYS A 110 11.79 16.63 5.59
C LYS A 110 12.81 16.08 4.59
N TYR A 111 12.67 14.81 4.23
CA TYR A 111 13.55 14.18 3.24
C TYR A 111 13.36 14.80 1.84
N ALA A 112 12.11 15.03 1.40
CA ALA A 112 11.82 15.69 0.13
C ALA A 112 12.42 17.10 0.06
N ILE A 113 12.28 17.90 1.13
CA ILE A 113 12.89 19.23 1.24
C ILE A 113 14.41 19.16 1.14
N LYS A 114 15.05 18.22 1.85
CA LYS A 114 16.52 18.03 1.83
C LYS A 114 17.04 17.78 0.41
N HIS A 115 16.30 17.00 -0.38
CA HIS A 115 16.67 16.64 -1.75
C HIS A 115 16.11 17.61 -2.83
N GLY A 116 15.37 18.65 -2.42
CA GLY A 116 14.78 19.62 -3.34
C GLY A 116 13.70 19.02 -4.25
N ILE A 117 12.94 18.05 -3.74
CA ILE A 117 11.91 17.31 -4.47
C ILE A 117 10.53 17.89 -4.15
N PRO A 118 9.69 18.21 -5.16
CA PRO A 118 8.30 18.59 -4.93
C PRO A 118 7.54 17.51 -4.16
N PHE A 119 6.72 17.94 -3.21
CA PHE A 119 5.94 17.06 -2.35
C PHE A 119 4.47 17.46 -2.39
N VAL A 120 3.61 16.49 -2.62
CA VAL A 120 2.15 16.62 -2.63
C VAL A 120 1.61 15.84 -1.44
N ASP A 121 1.10 16.55 -0.44
CA ASP A 121 0.37 15.97 0.68
C ASP A 121 -1.10 15.81 0.27
N CYS A 122 -1.55 14.58 0.05
CA CYS A 122 -2.94 14.30 -0.26
C CYS A 122 -3.71 13.95 1.02
N ASP A 123 -4.93 14.47 1.14
CA ASP A 123 -5.79 14.36 2.32
C ASP A 123 -5.79 12.96 2.98
N TYR A 124 -5.70 12.95 4.31
CA TYR A 124 -5.87 11.77 5.15
C TYR A 124 -7.35 11.35 5.24
N ASP A 125 -7.87 10.77 4.15
CA ASP A 125 -9.25 10.29 4.07
C ASP A 125 -9.40 8.86 4.63
N SER A 126 -9.19 8.73 5.95
CA SER A 126 -9.32 7.42 6.62
C SER A 126 -10.74 6.86 6.53
N ASP A 127 -11.75 7.72 6.45
CA ASP A 127 -13.16 7.31 6.44
C ASP A 127 -13.50 6.58 5.13
N ALA A 128 -13.09 7.11 3.98
CA ALA A 128 -13.23 6.41 2.70
C ALA A 128 -12.46 5.08 2.70
N TRP A 129 -11.27 5.04 3.31
CA TRP A 129 -10.52 3.79 3.42
C TRP A 129 -11.26 2.76 4.27
N PHE A 130 -11.75 3.12 5.45
CA PHE A 130 -12.53 2.20 6.28
C PHE A 130 -13.80 1.71 5.59
N LYS A 131 -14.51 2.60 4.88
CA LYS A 131 -15.69 2.24 4.06
C LYS A 131 -15.32 1.19 3.00
N ARG A 132 -14.18 1.33 2.32
CA ARG A 132 -13.71 0.37 1.31
C ARG A 132 -13.21 -0.96 1.90
N MET A 133 -12.84 -0.98 3.18
CA MET A 133 -12.36 -2.18 3.86
C MET A 133 -13.44 -3.00 4.59
N VAL A 134 -14.70 -2.54 4.58
CA VAL A 134 -15.82 -3.30 5.16
C VAL A 134 -15.90 -4.67 4.47
N GLY A 135 -15.94 -5.75 5.25
CA GLY A 135 -15.89 -7.12 4.72
C GLY A 135 -14.50 -7.76 4.77
N PHE A 136 -13.44 -6.96 4.81
CA PHE A 136 -12.04 -7.40 4.72
C PHE A 136 -11.25 -7.24 6.02
N GLU A 137 -11.91 -6.93 7.13
CA GLU A 137 -11.28 -6.53 8.39
C GLU A 137 -10.46 -7.67 9.00
N LEU A 138 -10.87 -8.91 8.77
CA LEU A 138 -10.21 -10.12 9.29
C LEU A 138 -9.21 -10.75 8.33
N GLU A 139 -9.08 -10.21 7.12
CA GLU A 139 -8.14 -10.75 6.14
C GLU A 139 -6.69 -10.55 6.60
N PRO A 140 -5.79 -11.50 6.33
CA PRO A 140 -4.39 -11.34 6.69
C PRO A 140 -3.69 -10.30 5.81
N GLU A 141 -2.50 -9.88 6.23
CA GLU A 141 -1.58 -9.18 5.34
C GLU A 141 -1.19 -10.08 4.16
N ARG A 142 -1.02 -9.50 2.96
CA ARG A 142 -0.96 -10.20 1.66
C ARG A 142 -2.25 -10.94 1.25
N GLY A 143 -3.34 -10.80 2.00
CA GLY A 143 -4.68 -11.23 1.61
C GLY A 143 -5.40 -10.20 0.72
N VAL A 144 -6.68 -10.46 0.42
CA VAL A 144 -7.52 -9.61 -0.44
C VAL A 144 -7.61 -8.16 0.02
N ARG A 145 -7.58 -7.89 1.33
CA ARG A 145 -7.53 -6.54 1.88
C ARG A 145 -6.35 -5.72 1.36
N CYS A 146 -5.19 -6.36 1.15
CA CYS A 146 -4.02 -5.66 0.63
C CYS A 146 -4.25 -5.20 -0.82
N SER A 147 -4.85 -6.03 -1.68
CA SER A 147 -5.25 -5.61 -3.04
C SER A 147 -6.20 -4.42 -2.99
N ALA A 148 -7.27 -4.51 -2.18
CA ALA A 148 -8.21 -3.42 -1.95
C ALA A 148 -7.54 -2.09 -1.54
N CYS A 149 -6.57 -2.18 -0.64
CA CYS A 149 -5.81 -1.04 -0.13
C CYS A 149 -4.87 -0.44 -1.20
N PHE A 150 -4.23 -1.29 -2.00
CA PHE A 150 -3.35 -0.84 -3.07
C PHE A 150 -4.14 -0.23 -4.24
N ASP A 151 -5.26 -0.84 -4.65
CA ASP A 151 -6.15 -0.31 -5.70
C ASP A 151 -6.55 1.14 -5.38
N MET A 152 -7.11 1.40 -4.19
CA MET A 152 -7.49 2.74 -3.76
C MET A 152 -6.35 3.75 -3.83
N ARG A 153 -5.14 3.35 -3.43
CA ARG A 153 -3.97 4.24 -3.43
C ARG A 153 -3.48 4.51 -4.84
N MET A 154 -3.46 3.49 -5.71
CA MET A 154 -3.01 3.62 -7.09
C MET A 154 -4.02 4.35 -7.96
N GLU A 155 -5.31 4.17 -7.75
CA GLU A 155 -6.39 4.92 -8.44
C GLU A 155 -6.24 6.43 -8.20
N VAL A 156 -6.15 6.85 -6.93
CA VAL A 156 -6.01 8.28 -6.60
C VAL A 156 -4.66 8.84 -7.06
N THR A 157 -3.59 8.04 -7.00
CA THR A 157 -2.28 8.44 -7.53
C THR A 157 -2.32 8.63 -9.04
N ALA A 158 -2.94 7.70 -9.78
CA ALA A 158 -3.08 7.78 -11.23
C ALA A 158 -3.97 8.96 -11.64
N ALA A 159 -5.05 9.23 -10.89
CA ALA A 159 -5.91 10.40 -11.09
C ALA A 159 -5.09 11.69 -11.04
N TYR A 160 -4.32 11.88 -9.97
CA TYR A 160 -3.45 13.05 -9.81
C TYR A 160 -2.40 13.13 -10.92
N ALA A 161 -1.80 11.99 -11.29
CA ALA A 161 -0.80 11.91 -12.34
C ALA A 161 -1.34 12.39 -13.70
N VAL A 162 -2.54 11.95 -14.08
CA VAL A 162 -3.20 12.39 -15.33
C VAL A 162 -3.49 13.89 -15.30
N GLU A 163 -4.10 14.39 -14.22
CA GLU A 163 -4.50 15.79 -14.12
C GLU A 163 -3.31 16.75 -14.16
N HIS A 164 -2.16 16.33 -13.63
CA HIS A 164 -0.96 17.16 -13.53
C HIS A 164 0.08 16.86 -14.61
N GLY A 165 -0.28 16.07 -15.63
CA GLY A 165 0.56 15.85 -16.81
C GLY A 165 1.84 15.06 -16.54
N PHE A 166 1.75 14.02 -15.69
CA PHE A 166 2.81 13.03 -15.52
C PHE A 166 2.71 11.94 -16.60
N ASP A 167 3.85 11.51 -17.12
CA ASP A 167 3.93 10.40 -18.08
C ASP A 167 3.97 9.04 -17.37
N TYR A 168 4.58 9.02 -16.18
CA TYR A 168 4.77 7.83 -15.38
C TYR A 168 4.34 8.05 -13.93
N PHE A 169 3.89 6.98 -13.29
CA PHE A 169 3.83 6.91 -11.83
C PHE A 169 4.33 5.55 -11.34
N THR A 170 4.84 5.51 -10.11
CA THR A 170 5.24 4.28 -9.44
C THR A 170 5.03 4.42 -7.94
N THR A 171 5.39 3.39 -7.16
CA THR A 171 5.09 3.34 -5.73
C THR A 171 6.24 2.79 -4.91
N THR A 172 6.51 3.42 -3.77
CA THR A 172 7.46 2.88 -2.78
C THR A 172 7.00 1.56 -2.17
N ASN A 173 5.73 1.17 -2.32
CA ASN A 173 5.29 -0.17 -1.92
C ASN A 173 6.06 -1.26 -2.69
N ALA A 174 6.58 -0.97 -3.88
CA ALA A 174 7.32 -1.94 -4.69
C ALA A 174 8.67 -2.34 -4.07
N THR A 175 9.29 -1.52 -3.22
CA THR A 175 10.59 -1.84 -2.59
C THR A 175 10.50 -2.86 -1.45
N SER A 176 9.32 -3.05 -0.86
CA SER A 176 9.18 -3.84 0.36
C SER A 176 9.00 -5.32 0.05
N ARG A 177 9.92 -6.17 0.50
CA ARG A 177 9.79 -7.62 0.37
C ARG A 177 8.65 -8.16 1.23
N TRP A 178 8.27 -7.46 2.30
CA TRP A 178 7.09 -7.79 3.12
C TRP A 178 5.77 -7.72 2.36
N LYS A 179 5.69 -7.00 1.24
CA LYS A 179 4.49 -6.89 0.41
C LYS A 179 4.50 -7.92 -0.72
N ASP A 180 3.32 -8.40 -1.10
CA ASP A 180 3.17 -9.16 -2.33
C ASP A 180 3.38 -8.23 -3.53
N GLU A 181 4.41 -8.51 -4.34
CA GLU A 181 4.77 -7.66 -5.48
C GLU A 181 3.68 -7.62 -6.55
N LEU A 182 3.07 -8.77 -6.82
CA LEU A 182 2.04 -8.88 -7.84
C LEU A 182 0.80 -8.07 -7.44
N GLN A 183 0.37 -8.10 -6.17
CA GLN A 183 -0.72 -7.23 -5.69
C GLN A 183 -0.40 -5.73 -5.89
N VAL A 184 0.83 -5.31 -5.59
CA VAL A 184 1.24 -3.90 -5.73
C VAL A 184 1.29 -3.48 -7.19
N ASN A 185 1.95 -4.26 -8.04
CA ASN A 185 2.16 -3.91 -9.44
C ASN A 185 0.85 -4.00 -10.23
N LEU A 186 0.01 -5.00 -9.95
CA LEU A 186 -1.29 -5.16 -10.61
C LEU A 186 -2.23 -3.98 -10.30
N ALA A 187 -2.25 -3.49 -9.05
CA ALA A 187 -3.02 -2.29 -8.70
C ALA A 187 -2.58 -1.06 -9.50
N GLY A 188 -1.26 -0.88 -9.66
CA GLY A 188 -0.69 0.21 -10.47
C GLY A 188 -1.03 0.09 -11.95
N VAL A 189 -0.82 -1.09 -12.54
CA VAL A 189 -1.14 -1.38 -13.95
C VAL A 189 -2.62 -1.14 -14.23
N ARG A 190 -3.51 -1.66 -13.36
CA ARG A 190 -4.96 -1.48 -13.50
C ARG A 190 -5.37 -0.01 -13.41
N ALA A 191 -4.80 0.75 -12.48
CA ALA A 191 -5.08 2.19 -12.37
C ALA A 191 -4.62 2.97 -13.61
N ALA A 192 -3.47 2.63 -14.20
CA ALA A 192 -3.01 3.22 -15.46
C ALA A 192 -3.98 2.89 -16.61
N LEU A 193 -4.30 1.61 -16.79
CA LEU A 193 -5.21 1.12 -17.84
C LEU A 193 -6.60 1.76 -17.74
N LEU A 194 -7.12 1.98 -16.52
CA LEU A 194 -8.39 2.65 -16.28
C LEU A 194 -8.42 4.02 -16.97
N TYR A 195 -7.42 4.86 -16.72
CA TYR A 195 -7.36 6.20 -17.30
C TYR A 195 -6.96 6.22 -18.78
N GLN A 196 -6.17 5.26 -19.25
CA GLN A 196 -5.92 5.07 -20.68
C GLN A 196 -7.23 4.79 -21.43
N LYS A 197 -8.05 3.86 -20.92
CA LYS A 197 -9.33 3.46 -21.53
C LYS A 197 -10.39 4.55 -21.44
N GLN A 198 -10.52 5.23 -20.30
CA GLN A 198 -11.58 6.23 -20.06
C GLN A 198 -11.26 7.62 -20.64
N ARG A 199 -10.00 8.04 -20.62
CA ARG A 199 -9.60 9.43 -20.95
C ARG A 199 -8.58 9.52 -22.09
N GLY A 200 -8.15 8.39 -22.66
CA GLY A 200 -7.09 8.38 -23.68
C GLY A 200 -5.74 8.88 -23.15
N ALA A 201 -5.54 8.80 -21.83
CA ALA A 201 -4.30 9.23 -21.20
C ALA A 201 -3.13 8.36 -21.68
N LYS A 202 -1.91 8.91 -21.68
CA LYS A 202 -0.67 8.17 -21.99
C LYS A 202 0.08 7.69 -20.74
N LEU A 203 -0.57 7.79 -19.57
CA LEU A 203 0.01 7.47 -18.28
C LEU A 203 0.44 6.00 -18.23
N GLN A 204 1.65 5.74 -17.76
CA GLN A 204 2.16 4.37 -17.55
C GLN A 204 2.47 4.15 -16.07
N PHE A 205 2.10 2.98 -15.55
CA PHE A 205 2.64 2.53 -14.28
C PHE A 205 4.03 1.95 -14.52
N TRP A 206 5.05 2.56 -13.91
CA TRP A 206 6.44 2.14 -14.08
C TRP A 206 6.77 0.98 -13.14
N VAL A 207 6.75 -0.23 -13.72
CA VAL A 207 7.12 -1.48 -13.06
C VAL A 207 8.62 -1.66 -13.17
N TYR A 208 9.33 -1.65 -12.04
CA TYR A 208 10.79 -1.75 -11.99
C TYR A 208 11.22 -2.60 -10.80
N ASN A 209 12.37 -3.27 -10.92
CA ASN A 209 12.86 -4.16 -9.88
C ASN A 209 13.52 -3.38 -8.74
N TRP A 210 12.69 -2.93 -7.79
CA TRP A 210 13.13 -2.20 -6.59
C TRP A 210 13.56 -3.11 -5.42
N ARG A 211 13.50 -4.43 -5.59
CA ARG A 211 13.73 -5.43 -4.52
C ARG A 211 15.08 -6.12 -4.60
N THR A 212 15.96 -5.67 -5.48
CA THR A 212 17.34 -6.18 -5.57
C THR A 212 18.05 -6.04 -4.24
N ASP A 213 19.04 -6.90 -3.98
CA ASP A 213 19.83 -6.83 -2.75
C ASP A 213 20.55 -5.48 -2.64
N ALA A 214 21.10 -4.96 -3.74
CA ALA A 214 21.73 -3.64 -3.78
C ALA A 214 20.76 -2.51 -3.37
N MET A 215 19.53 -2.50 -3.90
CA MET A 215 18.54 -1.49 -3.50
C MET A 215 18.06 -1.67 -2.07
N THR A 216 17.93 -2.92 -1.61
CA THR A 216 17.54 -3.23 -0.23
C THR A 216 18.60 -2.76 0.76
N ARG A 217 19.87 -3.04 0.47
CA ARG A 217 20.98 -2.52 1.26
C ARG A 217 21.00 -1.00 1.27
N ARG A 218 20.92 -0.36 0.09
CA ARG A 218 20.93 1.11 -0.01
C ARG A 218 19.79 1.75 0.77
N LYS A 219 18.61 1.13 0.76
CA LYS A 219 17.46 1.58 1.54
C LYS A 219 17.78 1.65 3.04
N TYR A 220 18.44 0.65 3.59
CA TYR A 220 18.81 0.62 5.00
C TYR A 220 19.98 1.55 5.32
N GLU A 221 20.97 1.68 4.43
CA GLU A 221 22.03 2.69 4.56
C GLU A 221 21.45 4.11 4.68
N VAL A 222 20.59 4.51 3.74
CA VAL A 222 19.91 5.82 3.79
C VAL A 222 19.05 5.94 5.05
N SER A 223 18.38 4.86 5.47
CA SER A 223 17.54 4.90 6.66
C SER A 223 18.32 5.16 7.94
N VAL A 224 19.53 4.59 8.06
CA VAL A 224 20.45 4.85 9.18
C VAL A 224 21.03 6.27 9.09
N ASP A 225 21.50 6.67 7.91
CA ASP A 225 22.10 8.00 7.67
C ASP A 225 21.13 9.13 8.01
N GLU A 226 19.86 8.99 7.63
CA GLU A 226 18.80 9.96 7.89
C GLU A 226 18.13 9.77 9.26
N LYS A 227 18.46 8.70 9.98
CA LYS A 227 17.80 8.28 11.24
C LYS A 227 16.29 8.23 11.09
N PHE A 228 15.81 7.54 10.06
CA PHE A 228 14.38 7.42 9.85
C PHE A 228 13.68 6.57 10.91
N TYR A 229 12.40 6.85 11.12
CA TYR A 229 11.52 6.16 12.05
C TYR A 229 11.29 4.71 11.62
N LYS A 230 11.66 3.76 12.49
CA LYS A 230 11.47 2.32 12.27
C LYS A 230 10.01 1.96 12.51
N GLN A 231 9.33 1.58 11.43
CA GLN A 231 7.91 1.22 11.44
C GLN A 231 7.73 -0.23 11.86
N GLU A 232 6.84 -0.45 12.81
CA GLU A 232 6.65 -1.78 13.43
C GLU A 232 5.52 -2.61 12.81
N TYR A 233 4.85 -2.06 11.80
CA TYR A 233 3.69 -2.63 11.11
C TYR A 233 3.43 -1.89 9.78
N CYS A 234 2.65 -2.51 8.89
CA CYS A 234 2.35 -2.01 7.54
C CYS A 234 1.75 -0.58 7.53
N GLY A 235 1.00 -0.24 8.57
CA GLY A 235 0.41 1.08 8.80
C GLY A 235 -1.08 1.02 9.04
N CYS A 236 -1.80 0.01 8.54
CA CYS A 236 -3.25 -0.06 8.74
C CYS A 236 -3.65 -0.58 10.12
N SER A 237 -4.83 -0.17 10.59
CA SER A 237 -5.39 -0.56 11.90
C SER A 237 -5.45 -2.07 12.09
N TYR A 238 -5.75 -2.81 11.01
CA TYR A 238 -5.80 -4.27 11.03
C TYR A 238 -4.41 -4.89 11.12
N SER A 239 -3.42 -4.37 10.38
CA SER A 239 -2.02 -4.83 10.52
C SER A 239 -1.45 -4.52 11.91
N LEU A 240 -1.83 -3.40 12.53
CA LEU A 240 -1.46 -3.06 13.91
C LEU A 240 -2.07 -4.02 14.93
N ARG A 241 -3.36 -4.32 14.77
CA ARG A 241 -4.07 -5.30 15.60
C ARG A 241 -3.40 -6.67 15.50
N ASP A 242 -3.16 -7.14 14.28
CA ASP A 242 -2.57 -8.44 13.99
C ASP A 242 -1.15 -8.53 14.57
N SER A 243 -0.34 -7.51 14.30
CA SER A 243 0.97 -7.29 14.92
C SER A 243 0.96 -7.40 16.44
N ASN A 244 -0.02 -6.79 17.12
CA ASN A 244 -0.10 -6.82 18.57
C ASN A 244 -0.63 -8.15 19.14
N VAL A 245 -1.47 -8.86 18.39
CA VAL A 245 -1.91 -10.22 18.77
C VAL A 245 -0.73 -11.19 18.74
N TRP A 246 0.04 -11.20 17.66
CA TRP A 246 1.24 -12.02 17.56
C TRP A 246 2.27 -11.66 18.63
N ARG A 247 2.55 -10.36 18.83
CA ARG A 247 3.45 -9.91 19.90
C ARG A 247 3.01 -10.43 21.26
N ALA A 248 1.72 -10.35 21.60
CA ALA A 248 1.21 -10.86 22.87
C ALA A 248 1.38 -12.38 23.02
N GLN A 249 1.21 -13.16 21.94
CA GLN A 249 1.44 -14.61 21.94
C GLN A 249 2.93 -14.97 22.18
N GLN A 250 3.84 -14.09 21.75
CA GLN A 250 5.28 -14.24 21.91
C GLN A 250 5.84 -13.57 23.18
N GLY A 251 5.00 -12.97 24.03
CA GLY A 251 5.45 -12.22 25.21
C GLY A 251 6.16 -10.90 24.89
N ILE A 252 5.99 -10.38 23.69
CA ILE A 252 6.60 -9.14 23.19
C ILE A 252 5.70 -7.94 23.53
N PRO A 253 6.26 -6.78 23.95
CA PRO A 253 5.48 -5.56 24.18
C PRO A 253 4.73 -5.09 22.94
N LYS A 254 3.52 -4.54 23.12
CA LYS A 254 2.75 -3.97 22.00
C LYS A 254 3.51 -2.85 21.30
N VAL A 255 3.20 -2.65 20.02
CA VAL A 255 3.68 -1.52 19.22
C VAL A 255 3.38 -0.21 19.93
N LYS A 256 4.40 0.65 20.03
CA LYS A 256 4.28 2.02 20.54
C LYS A 256 4.40 2.99 19.38
N ILE A 257 3.47 3.94 19.27
CA ILE A 257 3.50 4.96 18.22
C ILE A 257 4.32 6.16 18.68
N GLY A 258 5.43 6.43 18.00
CA GLY A 258 6.38 7.48 18.37
C GLY A 258 7.04 7.28 19.74
N GLY A 259 7.58 8.37 20.30
CA GLY A 259 8.37 8.35 21.53
C GLY A 259 9.75 7.71 21.36
N ASP A 260 10.54 7.68 22.41
CA ASP A 260 11.99 7.39 22.33
C ASP A 260 12.34 5.90 22.15
N THR A 261 11.38 5.00 22.38
CA THR A 261 11.59 3.53 22.30
C THR A 261 10.53 2.87 21.43
N ALA A 262 10.92 1.88 20.63
CA ALA A 262 10.00 0.99 19.92
C ALA A 262 9.44 -0.11 20.83
N GLY A 263 8.42 -0.83 20.36
CA GLY A 263 7.96 -2.07 20.99
C GLY A 263 9.01 -3.19 20.90
N LEU A 264 9.81 -3.17 19.82
CA LEU A 264 10.95 -4.05 19.59
C LEU A 264 12.20 -3.22 19.30
N GLY A 265 13.03 -3.00 20.32
CA GLY A 265 14.34 -2.36 20.14
C GLY A 265 14.28 -0.84 19.96
N THR A 266 15.03 -0.34 18.97
CA THR A 266 15.28 1.07 18.73
C THR A 266 14.14 1.73 17.95
N ARG A 267 13.93 3.02 18.19
CA ARG A 267 12.89 3.80 17.49
C ARG A 267 13.28 4.17 16.06
N TYR A 268 14.58 4.24 15.79
CA TYR A 268 15.14 4.66 14.52
C TYR A 268 16.04 3.56 13.97
N PHE A 269 16.25 3.57 12.66
CA PHE A 269 17.23 2.69 12.02
C PHE A 269 18.64 3.05 12.52
N GLU A 270 19.38 2.04 12.99
CA GLU A 270 20.70 2.20 13.59
C GLU A 270 21.72 1.15 13.09
N ASP A 271 21.28 0.05 12.47
CA ASP A 271 22.12 -1.09 12.09
C ASP A 271 21.71 -1.63 10.71
N VAL A 272 22.47 -1.25 9.68
CA VAL A 272 22.18 -1.62 8.28
C VAL A 272 22.15 -3.14 8.12
N GLU A 273 23.13 -3.85 8.67
CA GLU A 273 23.29 -5.28 8.54
C GLU A 273 22.14 -6.06 9.21
N ALA A 274 21.74 -5.65 10.42
CA ALA A 274 20.63 -6.28 11.13
C ALA A 274 19.29 -6.05 10.41
N ASP A 275 19.02 -4.81 10.00
CA ASP A 275 17.77 -4.45 9.33
C ASP A 275 17.66 -5.06 7.92
N GLU A 276 18.78 -5.14 7.18
CA GLU A 276 18.86 -5.85 5.90
C GLU A 276 18.57 -7.36 6.06
N ALA A 277 19.12 -7.99 7.10
CA ALA A 277 18.90 -9.40 7.38
C ALA A 277 17.43 -9.71 7.76
N GLU A 278 16.78 -8.82 8.51
CA GLU A 278 15.36 -8.92 8.87
C GLU A 278 14.44 -8.92 7.64
N GLU A 279 14.83 -8.25 6.55
CA GLU A 279 14.09 -8.24 5.28
C GLU A 279 14.72 -9.16 4.22
N SER A 280 15.59 -10.09 4.61
CA SER A 280 16.01 -11.14 3.68
C SER A 280 14.81 -11.96 3.21
N GLN A 281 14.84 -12.42 1.96
CA GLN A 281 13.71 -13.15 1.36
C GLN A 281 13.37 -14.41 2.18
N GLU A 282 14.38 -15.09 2.72
CA GLU A 282 14.22 -16.26 3.58
C GLU A 282 13.45 -15.95 4.86
N VAL A 283 13.80 -14.86 5.57
CA VAL A 283 13.16 -14.43 6.82
C VAL A 283 11.72 -14.02 6.55
N VAL A 284 11.49 -13.22 5.52
CA VAL A 284 10.16 -12.79 5.11
C VAL A 284 9.27 -13.99 4.77
N ASP A 285 9.76 -14.94 3.98
CA ASP A 285 8.99 -16.13 3.60
C ASP A 285 8.74 -17.05 4.80
N ALA A 286 9.71 -17.18 5.70
CA ALA A 286 9.54 -17.92 6.96
C ALA A 286 8.44 -17.30 7.82
N PHE A 287 8.44 -15.97 7.97
CA PHE A 287 7.40 -15.26 8.69
C PHE A 287 6.03 -15.51 8.09
N PHE A 288 5.85 -15.38 6.77
CA PHE A 288 4.53 -15.58 6.17
C PHE A 288 4.07 -17.05 6.18
N ARG A 289 5.00 -18.02 6.12
CA ARG A 289 4.67 -19.44 6.34
C ARG A 289 4.14 -19.67 7.76
N ASP A 290 4.84 -19.15 8.77
CA ASP A 290 4.42 -19.23 10.17
C ASP A 290 3.10 -18.50 10.40
N ALA A 291 2.98 -17.30 9.83
CA ALA A 291 1.81 -16.48 9.98
C ALA A 291 0.58 -17.16 9.38
N ASN A 292 0.67 -17.76 8.19
CA ASN A 292 -0.47 -18.49 7.61
C ASN A 292 -0.88 -19.72 8.43
N ALA A 293 0.05 -20.32 9.20
CA ALA A 293 -0.25 -21.45 10.08
C ALA A 293 -0.85 -21.02 11.44
N HIS A 294 -0.53 -19.80 11.93
CA HIS A 294 -0.83 -19.38 13.29
C HIS A 294 -1.68 -18.09 13.42
N PHE A 295 -1.79 -17.27 12.38
CA PHE A 295 -2.71 -16.12 12.33
C PHE A 295 -4.14 -16.58 12.05
N GLY A 296 -4.78 -17.10 13.09
CA GLY A 296 -6.18 -17.51 13.04
C GLY A 296 -6.61 -18.08 14.37
N ASP A 297 -7.10 -17.24 15.28
CA ASP A 297 -8.01 -17.77 16.31
C ASP A 297 -9.25 -18.22 15.54
N GLU A 298 -9.51 -19.53 15.43
CA GLU A 298 -10.71 -20.06 14.76
C GLU A 298 -12.01 -19.45 15.34
N LYS A 299 -11.96 -18.92 16.56
CA LYS A 299 -13.08 -18.24 17.23
C LYS A 299 -13.25 -16.78 16.78
N ARG A 300 -12.29 -16.22 16.04
CA ARG A 300 -12.23 -14.81 15.62
C ARG A 300 -13.33 -14.40 14.66
N PRO A 301 -13.67 -15.18 13.60
CA PRO A 301 -14.80 -14.86 12.74
C PRO A 301 -16.11 -14.80 13.53
N LYS A 302 -16.31 -15.75 14.45
CA LYS A 302 -17.50 -15.83 15.31
C LYS A 302 -17.61 -14.63 16.27
N LYS A 303 -16.52 -14.28 16.97
CA LYS A 303 -16.47 -13.09 17.84
C LYS A 303 -16.73 -11.78 17.07
N TYR A 304 -16.24 -11.68 15.83
CA TYR A 304 -16.46 -10.51 14.98
C TYR A 304 -17.91 -10.40 14.51
N GLN A 305 -18.53 -11.51 14.10
CA GLN A 305 -19.96 -11.57 13.75
C GLN A 305 -20.84 -11.13 14.93
N GLU A 306 -20.55 -11.61 16.14
CA GLU A 306 -21.27 -11.21 17.37
C GLU A 306 -21.11 -9.71 17.69
N ALA A 307 -19.99 -9.09 17.31
CA ALA A 307 -19.74 -7.66 17.50
C ALA A 307 -20.45 -6.80 16.43
N LEU A 308 -20.40 -7.21 15.16
CA LEU A 308 -21.09 -6.52 14.06
C LEU A 308 -22.60 -6.51 14.23
N GLN A 309 -23.19 -7.61 14.70
CA GLN A 309 -24.63 -7.67 15.01
C GLN A 309 -25.06 -6.68 16.11
N LYS A 310 -24.12 -6.14 16.89
CA LYS A 310 -24.36 -5.16 17.95
C LYS A 310 -24.08 -3.72 17.54
N SER A 311 -23.47 -3.46 16.37
CA SER A 311 -23.16 -2.09 15.91
C SER A 311 -23.98 -1.70 14.68
N SER A 312 -24.88 -0.73 14.84
CA SER A 312 -25.60 -0.07 13.75
C SER A 312 -24.89 1.24 13.40
N ALA A 313 -23.78 1.16 12.66
CA ALA A 313 -23.10 2.36 12.18
C ALA A 313 -23.36 2.54 10.68
N VAL A 314 -24.17 3.54 10.34
CA VAL A 314 -24.30 4.07 8.98
C VAL A 314 -23.34 5.26 8.89
N PHE A 315 -22.28 5.12 8.11
CA PHE A 315 -21.28 6.17 7.91
C PHE A 315 -21.60 7.00 6.67
N VAL A 316 -21.58 8.32 6.83
CA VAL A 316 -21.74 9.32 5.76
C VAL A 316 -20.49 10.20 5.80
N GLY A 317 -19.58 10.04 4.83
CA GLY A 317 -18.29 10.72 4.77
C GLY A 317 -17.70 10.73 3.36
N ARG A 318 -16.90 11.77 3.07
CA ARG A 318 -16.42 12.23 1.74
C ARG A 318 -15.81 11.10 0.90
N GLN A 319 -15.99 11.20 -0.42
CA GLN A 319 -15.66 10.16 -1.39
C GLN A 319 -14.68 10.75 -2.41
N LYS A 320 -13.41 10.31 -2.42
CA LYS A 320 -12.52 10.52 -3.57
C LYS A 320 -12.85 9.43 -4.60
N SER A 321 -13.26 9.84 -5.80
CA SER A 321 -13.71 8.95 -6.88
C SER A 321 -12.57 8.68 -7.86
N ALA A 322 -12.36 7.40 -8.17
CA ALA A 322 -11.48 6.96 -9.25
C ALA A 322 -12.09 7.23 -10.64
N GLU A 323 -13.42 7.33 -10.72
CA GLU A 323 -14.15 7.42 -11.99
C GLU A 323 -14.54 8.85 -12.35
N ASN A 324 -14.61 9.73 -11.35
CA ASN A 324 -14.98 11.13 -11.53
C ASN A 324 -13.96 12.07 -10.85
N ILE A 325 -12.87 12.36 -11.56
CA ILE A 325 -11.80 13.27 -11.08
C ILE A 325 -12.35 14.65 -10.73
N ASP A 326 -13.33 15.15 -11.49
CA ASP A 326 -13.92 16.49 -11.28
C ASP A 326 -14.69 16.57 -9.94
N ALA A 327 -15.00 15.43 -9.31
CA ALA A 327 -15.59 15.34 -7.98
C ALA A 327 -14.55 15.30 -6.85
N ASN A 328 -13.26 15.14 -7.15
CA ASN A 328 -12.20 15.11 -6.16
C ASN A 328 -11.84 16.54 -5.73
N ASN A 329 -11.95 16.83 -4.44
CA ASN A 329 -11.25 17.96 -3.85
C ASN A 329 -9.83 17.51 -3.48
N TRP A 330 -8.83 18.13 -4.10
CA TRP A 330 -7.42 17.83 -3.84
C TRP A 330 -7.00 18.26 -2.45
#